data_AF-Q5BB55-F1
#
_entry.id   AF-Q5BB55-F1
#
_cell.length_a   1.000
_cell.length_b   1.000
_cell.length_c   1.000
_cell.angle_alpha   90.00
_cell.angle_beta   90.00
_cell.angle_gamma   90.00
#
_symmetry.space_group_name_H-M   'P 1'
#
loop_
_entity.id
_entity.type
_entity.pdbx_description
1 polymer ?
#
loop_
_entity_poly.entity_id
_entity_poly.type
_entity_poly.pdbx_seq_one_letter_code
_entity_poly.pdbx_strand_id
1 'polypeptide(L)'
;MAPVKVFLTGATGYIGGDVFYAVTQAHPDWEISVLVRNKEKGEKLASEYPNVRVVQGDLDSAAIIEEETKNANIVFHCADCDHVASATAIAKGASHHTPEKPLWLIHTSGTGILTVEDFRTNTWGLERAKQHDDWDGVDELLNLPDDSLHRNVDKIIIEAGRRAPDAVKVAIVCPPTIYGPGRGPGNQKSVQAYWFAAAVLKRKKGFLVGEGKNVWHQIHVQDLSDLYRRLGDAAAAGGGKATWNDKGYYLAENGPFVWGDVQRAIAKAAYEKKLIPSPDVEPISDDEVKKLNEFGLYAWGSSSRGWSYRGKKLLGWSPNKPSLLELIPSIVDIEAKAQGLA
;
A
#
# COMPACT_ATOMS: atom_id res chain seq x y z
N MET A 1 15.77 -11.05 -26.86
CA MET A 1 15.86 -9.70 -26.27
C MET A 1 16.64 -9.82 -24.97
N ALA A 2 17.32 -8.76 -24.52
CA ALA A 2 17.93 -8.76 -23.19
C ALA A 2 16.82 -8.91 -22.13
N PRO A 3 17.07 -9.62 -21.02
CA PRO A 3 16.08 -9.78 -19.96
C PRO A 3 15.73 -8.43 -19.33
N VAL A 4 14.48 -8.27 -18.89
CA VAL A 4 14.02 -7.08 -18.16
C VAL A 4 14.67 -7.08 -16.78
N LYS A 5 15.37 -6.00 -16.44
CA LYS A 5 15.99 -5.81 -15.13
C LYS A 5 15.05 -5.07 -14.20
N VAL A 6 14.79 -5.66 -13.04
CA VAL A 6 13.89 -5.10 -12.04
C VAL A 6 14.63 -4.88 -10.74
N PHE A 7 14.44 -3.70 -10.15
CA PHE A 7 14.84 -3.44 -8.77
C PHE A 7 13.60 -3.22 -7.90
N LEU A 8 13.46 -3.98 -6.82
CA LEU A 8 12.32 -3.91 -5.91
C LEU A 8 12.76 -3.61 -4.49
N THR A 9 12.16 -2.57 -3.89
CA THR A 9 12.30 -2.27 -2.47
C THR A 9 11.05 -2.75 -1.72
N GLY A 10 11.24 -3.30 -0.51
CA GLY A 10 10.12 -3.76 0.31
C GLY A 10 9.65 -5.20 0.07
N ALA A 11 10.50 -6.05 -0.54
CA ALA A 11 10.18 -7.47 -0.85
C ALA A 11 9.79 -8.31 0.39
N THR A 12 10.25 -7.90 1.58
CA THR A 12 9.90 -8.56 2.85
C THR A 12 8.75 -7.88 3.60
N GLY A 13 8.18 -6.82 3.03
CA GLY A 13 7.00 -6.11 3.55
C GLY A 13 5.69 -6.75 3.09
N TYR A 14 4.56 -6.17 3.51
CA TYR A 14 3.24 -6.71 3.20
C TYR A 14 2.84 -6.50 1.73
N ILE A 15 2.81 -5.24 1.29
CA ILE A 15 2.51 -4.89 -0.12
C ILE A 15 3.64 -5.38 -1.02
N GLY A 16 4.87 -4.91 -0.76
CA GLY A 16 6.02 -5.24 -1.60
C GLY A 16 6.34 -6.74 -1.67
N GLY A 17 6.04 -7.51 -0.62
CA GLY A 17 6.19 -8.97 -0.65
C GLY A 17 5.17 -9.67 -1.54
N ASP A 18 3.90 -9.23 -1.54
CA ASP A 18 2.90 -9.80 -2.44
C ASP A 18 3.10 -9.34 -3.89
N VAL A 19 3.60 -8.12 -4.11
CA VAL A 19 4.08 -7.65 -5.43
C VAL A 19 5.25 -8.49 -5.91
N PHE A 20 6.26 -8.71 -5.07
CA PHE A 20 7.40 -9.58 -5.39
C PHE A 20 6.96 -10.99 -5.76
N TYR A 21 6.04 -11.58 -4.99
CA TYR A 21 5.44 -12.87 -5.32
C TYR A 21 4.74 -12.84 -6.69
N ALA A 22 3.86 -11.86 -6.94
CA ALA A 22 3.12 -11.78 -8.20
C ALA A 22 4.04 -11.61 -9.42
N VAL A 23 5.09 -10.79 -9.32
CA VAL A 23 6.04 -10.53 -10.40
C VAL A 23 6.93 -11.76 -10.65
N THR A 24 7.52 -12.35 -9.62
CA THR A 24 8.39 -13.53 -9.77
C THR A 24 7.66 -14.74 -10.37
N GLN A 25 6.39 -14.94 -10.02
CA GLN A 25 5.59 -16.02 -10.59
C GLN A 25 5.24 -15.78 -12.06
N ALA A 26 4.94 -14.54 -12.43
CA ALA A 26 4.53 -14.21 -13.78
C ALA A 26 5.70 -14.09 -14.76
N HIS A 27 6.85 -13.63 -14.27
CA HIS A 27 8.04 -13.33 -15.06
C HIS A 27 9.30 -13.99 -14.50
N PRO A 28 9.40 -15.33 -14.58
CA PRO A 28 10.61 -16.05 -14.19
C PRO A 28 11.81 -15.73 -15.10
N ASP A 29 11.57 -15.07 -16.24
CA ASP A 29 12.55 -14.60 -17.21
C ASP A 29 13.14 -13.20 -16.89
N TRP A 30 12.60 -12.49 -15.90
CA TRP A 30 13.13 -11.19 -15.48
C TRP A 30 14.30 -11.33 -14.51
N GLU A 31 15.29 -10.44 -14.62
CA GLU A 31 16.39 -10.33 -13.67
C GLU A 31 15.96 -9.42 -12.50
N ILE A 32 15.58 -10.02 -11.37
CA ILE A 32 15.03 -9.29 -10.22
C ILE A 32 16.09 -9.13 -9.14
N SER A 33 16.36 -7.89 -8.73
CA SER A 33 17.09 -7.55 -7.52
C SER A 33 16.17 -7.00 -6.43
N VAL A 34 16.40 -7.39 -5.17
CA VAL A 34 15.59 -6.97 -4.02
C VAL A 34 16.45 -6.37 -2.92
N LEU A 35 16.09 -5.18 -2.44
CA LEU A 35 16.75 -4.56 -1.29
C LEU A 35 16.26 -5.21 0.01
N VAL A 36 17.18 -5.78 0.78
CA VAL A 36 16.87 -6.44 2.06
C VAL A 36 17.80 -5.96 3.17
N ARG A 37 17.20 -5.37 4.21
CA ARG A 37 17.93 -4.86 5.39
C ARG A 37 18.46 -5.96 6.29
N ASN A 38 17.64 -6.97 6.57
CA ASN A 38 18.00 -8.03 7.51
C ASN A 38 18.61 -9.21 6.76
N LYS A 39 19.86 -9.55 7.11
CA LYS A 39 20.63 -10.61 6.44
C LYS A 39 19.94 -11.97 6.48
N GLU A 40 19.37 -12.37 7.62
CA GLU A 40 18.68 -13.67 7.77
C GLU A 40 17.45 -13.76 6.86
N LYS A 41 16.66 -12.67 6.75
CA LYS A 41 15.55 -12.59 5.80
C LYS A 41 16.05 -12.65 4.35
N GLY A 42 17.21 -12.07 4.07
CA GLY A 42 17.88 -12.14 2.77
C GLY A 42 18.28 -13.57 2.40
N GLU A 43 18.92 -14.28 3.33
CA GLU A 43 19.32 -15.68 3.15
C GLU A 43 18.11 -16.59 2.92
N LYS A 44 17.03 -16.39 3.70
CA LYS A 44 15.76 -17.10 3.49
C LYS A 44 15.14 -16.80 2.12
N LEU A 45 15.15 -15.53 1.70
CA LEU A 45 14.63 -15.15 0.38
C LEU A 45 15.46 -15.81 -0.73
N ALA A 46 16.78 -15.78 -0.62
CA ALA A 46 17.68 -16.38 -1.61
C ALA A 46 17.51 -17.90 -1.72
N SER A 47 17.18 -18.60 -0.62
CA SER A 47 16.94 -20.05 -0.66
C SER A 47 15.60 -20.41 -1.30
N GLU A 48 14.56 -19.61 -1.08
CA GLU A 48 13.23 -19.80 -1.68
C GLU A 48 13.17 -19.32 -3.15
N TYR A 49 13.99 -18.33 -3.52
CA TYR A 49 14.00 -17.69 -4.83
C TYR A 49 15.43 -17.63 -5.40
N PRO A 50 16.00 -18.76 -5.88
CA PRO A 50 17.41 -18.85 -6.27
C PRO A 50 17.79 -17.97 -7.47
N ASN A 51 16.81 -17.54 -8.28
CA ASN A 51 17.02 -16.66 -9.43
C ASN A 51 16.94 -15.16 -9.08
N VAL A 52 16.69 -14.82 -7.81
CA VAL A 52 16.57 -13.43 -7.35
C VAL A 52 17.86 -12.98 -6.69
N ARG A 53 18.37 -11.81 -7.08
CA ARG A 53 19.57 -11.23 -6.48
C ARG A 53 19.20 -10.42 -5.23
N VAL A 54 19.64 -10.88 -4.06
CA VAL A 54 19.51 -10.12 -2.82
C VAL A 54 20.57 -9.03 -2.77
N VAL A 55 20.12 -7.78 -2.61
CA VAL A 55 20.94 -6.60 -2.40
C VAL A 55 20.88 -6.25 -0.92
N GLN A 56 21.98 -6.47 -0.20
CA GLN A 56 22.07 -6.20 1.23
C GLN A 56 22.18 -4.69 1.48
N GLY A 57 21.16 -4.11 2.11
CA GLY A 57 21.10 -2.67 2.38
C GLY A 57 19.74 -2.25 2.96
N ASP A 58 19.65 -1.01 3.45
CA ASP A 58 18.42 -0.42 3.97
C ASP A 58 18.02 0.85 3.21
N LEU A 59 16.96 1.53 3.67
CA LEU A 59 16.43 2.72 3.01
C LEU A 59 17.34 3.96 3.11
N ASP A 60 18.35 3.92 3.97
CA ASP A 60 19.39 4.94 4.11
C ASP A 60 20.65 4.62 3.28
N SER A 61 20.69 3.45 2.65
CA SER A 61 21.78 3.01 1.78
C SER A 61 21.74 3.69 0.40
N ALA A 62 21.82 5.02 0.38
CA ALA A 62 21.56 5.85 -0.79
C ALA A 62 22.39 5.47 -2.02
N ALA A 63 23.70 5.20 -1.84
CA ALA A 63 24.58 4.80 -2.95
C ALA A 63 24.17 3.45 -3.57
N ILE A 64 23.70 2.51 -2.75
CA ILE A 64 23.20 1.22 -3.22
C ILE A 64 21.90 1.42 -4.01
N ILE A 65 20.95 2.17 -3.45
CA ILE A 65 19.65 2.44 -4.08
C ILE A 65 19.82 3.16 -5.41
N GLU A 66 20.71 4.16 -5.47
CA GLU A 66 21.04 4.90 -6.68
C GLU A 66 21.61 3.98 -7.77
N GLU A 67 22.61 3.15 -7.43
CA GLU A 67 23.26 2.26 -8.40
C GLU A 67 22.30 1.16 -8.88
N GLU A 68 21.48 0.58 -7.99
CA GLU A 68 20.47 -0.40 -8.37
C GLU A 68 19.39 0.20 -9.28
N THR A 69 18.94 1.42 -8.97
CA THR A 69 17.95 2.14 -9.79
C THR A 69 18.50 2.44 -11.19
N LYS A 70 19.72 2.98 -11.28
CA LYS A 70 20.40 3.32 -12.54
C LYS A 70 20.54 2.14 -13.50
N ASN A 71 20.63 0.91 -12.96
CA ASN A 71 20.82 -0.30 -13.75
C ASN A 71 19.51 -1.05 -14.05
N ALA A 72 18.37 -0.60 -13.53
CA ALA A 72 17.07 -1.25 -13.69
C ALA A 72 16.28 -0.70 -14.89
N ASN A 73 15.45 -1.54 -15.51
CA ASN A 73 14.42 -1.08 -16.44
C ASN A 73 13.14 -0.69 -15.71
N ILE A 74 12.81 -1.43 -14.65
CA ILE A 74 11.61 -1.21 -13.84
C ILE A 74 12.00 -1.14 -12.37
N VAL A 75 11.53 -0.13 -11.66
CA VAL A 75 11.66 -0.02 -10.21
C VAL A 75 10.29 -0.14 -9.55
N PHE A 76 10.16 -1.10 -8.66
CA PHE A 76 9.02 -1.20 -7.73
C PHE A 76 9.44 -0.64 -6.37
N HIS A 77 9.02 0.59 -6.08
CA HIS A 77 9.30 1.24 -4.80
C HIS A 77 8.15 1.03 -3.81
N CYS A 78 8.22 -0.08 -3.05
CA CYS A 78 7.14 -0.53 -2.16
C CYS A 78 7.52 -0.59 -0.67
N ALA A 79 8.68 -0.06 -0.29
CA ALA A 79 9.22 -0.23 1.06
C ALA A 79 8.57 0.67 2.11
N ASP A 80 8.47 1.96 1.83
CA ASP A 80 7.98 2.97 2.75
C ASP A 80 7.63 4.25 1.96
N CYS A 81 6.37 4.68 2.03
CA CYS A 81 5.86 5.86 1.34
C CYS A 81 6.19 7.18 2.05
N ASP A 82 6.82 7.15 3.22
CA ASP A 82 7.19 8.34 3.99
C ASP A 82 8.73 8.51 4.12
N HIS A 83 9.52 7.62 3.51
CA HIS A 83 10.98 7.62 3.61
C HIS A 83 11.70 8.44 2.53
N VAL A 84 11.81 9.75 2.80
CA VAL A 84 12.42 10.77 1.90
C VAL A 84 13.80 10.40 1.35
N ALA A 85 14.70 9.82 2.15
CA ALA A 85 16.07 9.56 1.70
C ALA A 85 16.12 8.52 0.56
N SER A 86 15.39 7.40 0.72
CA SER A 86 15.23 6.37 -0.32
C SER A 86 14.60 6.91 -1.60
N ALA A 87 13.55 7.74 -1.51
CA ALA A 87 12.92 8.37 -2.67
C ALA A 87 13.87 9.32 -3.39
N THR A 88 14.70 10.05 -2.64
CA THR A 88 15.74 10.94 -3.19
C THR A 88 16.82 10.13 -3.91
N ALA A 89 17.27 9.02 -3.33
CA ALA A 89 18.26 8.12 -3.94
C ALA A 89 17.72 7.48 -5.23
N ILE A 90 16.45 7.05 -5.25
CA ILE A 90 15.77 6.57 -6.45
C ILE A 90 15.70 7.66 -7.51
N ALA A 91 15.28 8.88 -7.15
CA ALA A 91 15.22 10.00 -8.09
C ALA A 91 16.60 10.35 -8.67
N LYS A 92 17.67 10.20 -7.87
CA LYS A 92 19.05 10.38 -8.34
C LYS A 92 19.47 9.27 -9.32
N GLY A 93 19.20 8.00 -8.99
CA GLY A 93 19.42 6.88 -9.91
C GLY A 93 18.66 7.04 -11.23
N ALA A 94 17.40 7.48 -11.15
CA ALA A 94 16.53 7.74 -12.30
C ALA A 94 17.12 8.78 -13.28
N SER A 95 17.88 9.74 -12.77
CA SER A 95 18.50 10.80 -13.61
C SER A 95 19.57 10.29 -14.58
N HIS A 96 20.03 9.04 -14.43
CA HIS A 96 20.98 8.40 -15.33
C HIS A 96 20.32 7.74 -16.55
N HIS A 97 18.99 7.67 -16.59
CA HIS A 97 18.28 7.08 -17.72
C HIS A 97 18.19 8.04 -18.90
N THR A 98 18.06 7.47 -20.10
CA THR A 98 17.91 8.21 -21.36
C THR A 98 16.65 7.74 -22.09
N PRO A 99 16.16 8.48 -23.10
CA PRO A 99 15.00 8.04 -23.89
C PRO A 99 15.19 6.67 -24.56
N GLU A 100 16.43 6.29 -24.90
CA GLU A 100 16.77 4.98 -25.48
C GLU A 100 16.77 3.85 -24.45
N LYS A 101 16.91 4.19 -23.17
CA LYS A 101 16.92 3.26 -22.03
C LYS A 101 16.08 3.83 -20.88
N PRO A 102 14.76 3.97 -21.07
CA PRO A 102 13.91 4.63 -20.09
C PRO A 102 13.78 3.78 -18.81
N LEU A 103 13.58 4.47 -17.69
CA LEU A 103 13.17 3.87 -16.42
C LEU A 103 11.65 3.95 -16.27
N TRP A 104 11.06 2.83 -15.87
CA TRP A 104 9.67 2.76 -15.41
C TRP A 104 9.63 2.66 -13.89
N LEU A 105 9.25 3.75 -13.24
CA LEU A 105 9.24 3.88 -11.78
C LEU A 105 7.81 3.74 -11.27
N ILE A 106 7.52 2.61 -10.62
CA ILE A 106 6.24 2.29 -10.01
C ILE A 106 6.39 2.46 -8.50
N HIS A 107 5.80 3.52 -7.95
CA HIS A 107 5.93 3.90 -6.55
C HIS A 107 4.64 3.65 -5.79
N THR A 108 4.77 3.02 -4.62
CA THR A 108 3.68 2.86 -3.65
C THR A 108 3.60 4.11 -2.78
N SER A 109 2.48 4.81 -2.88
CA SER A 109 2.04 5.82 -1.92
C SER A 109 0.88 5.23 -1.09
N GLY A 110 -0.13 6.02 -0.71
CA GLY A 110 -1.29 5.53 0.03
C GLY A 110 -2.44 6.52 0.07
N THR A 111 -3.69 6.04 0.15
CA THR A 111 -4.84 6.97 0.23
C THR A 111 -4.98 7.67 1.58
N GLY A 112 -4.06 7.43 2.53
CA GLY A 112 -3.85 8.31 3.68
C GLY A 112 -3.62 9.77 3.24
N ILE A 113 -3.10 9.99 2.04
CA ILE A 113 -2.98 11.33 1.44
C ILE A 113 -4.33 12.06 1.31
N LEU A 114 -5.46 11.34 1.29
CA LEU A 114 -6.81 11.91 1.14
C LEU A 114 -7.47 12.28 2.49
N THR A 115 -6.82 12.02 3.64
CA THR A 115 -7.40 12.25 4.97
C THR A 115 -7.09 13.64 5.53
N VAL A 116 -6.59 14.56 4.71
CA VAL A 116 -6.07 15.89 5.14
C VAL A 116 -7.10 16.71 5.93
N GLU A 117 -8.39 16.60 5.59
CA GLU A 117 -9.46 17.32 6.28
C GLU A 117 -9.63 16.85 7.73
N ASP A 118 -9.54 15.53 7.99
CA ASP A 118 -9.64 14.97 9.35
C ASP A 118 -8.52 15.49 10.24
N PHE A 119 -7.29 15.54 9.72
CA PHE A 119 -6.14 16.07 10.45
C PHE A 119 -6.25 17.57 10.71
N ARG A 120 -6.65 18.37 9.71
CA ARG A 120 -6.76 19.83 9.84
C ARG A 120 -7.86 20.25 10.80
N THR A 121 -8.99 19.53 10.79
CA THR A 121 -10.13 19.82 11.67
C THR A 121 -10.02 19.11 13.02
N ASN A 122 -9.10 18.14 13.15
CA ASN A 122 -8.97 17.24 14.28
C ASN A 122 -10.32 16.63 14.69
N THR A 123 -11.06 16.12 13.71
CA THR A 123 -12.35 15.45 13.93
C THR A 123 -12.36 14.07 13.28
N TRP A 124 -12.97 13.11 13.97
CA TRP A 124 -12.85 11.68 13.67
C TRP A 124 -14.22 10.99 13.74
N GLY A 125 -14.39 9.91 12.99
CA GLY A 125 -15.62 9.12 12.94
C GLY A 125 -16.74 9.74 12.09
N LEU A 126 -16.45 10.81 11.34
CA LEU A 126 -17.41 11.56 10.53
C LEU A 126 -17.31 11.18 9.05
N GLU A 127 -18.43 11.24 8.34
CA GLU A 127 -18.40 11.16 6.88
C GLU A 127 -17.84 12.46 6.29
N ARG A 128 -16.91 12.33 5.34
CA ARG A 128 -16.46 13.46 4.50
C ARG A 128 -17.13 13.39 3.14
N ALA A 129 -17.72 14.51 2.69
CA ALA A 129 -18.42 14.56 1.41
C ALA A 129 -17.47 14.54 0.20
N LYS A 130 -16.25 15.08 0.37
CA LYS A 130 -15.24 15.14 -0.69
C LYS A 130 -14.85 13.74 -1.15
N GLN A 131 -14.80 13.58 -2.47
CA GLN A 131 -14.35 12.37 -3.15
C GLN A 131 -13.32 12.77 -4.20
N HIS A 132 -12.40 11.85 -4.48
CA HIS A 132 -11.38 11.98 -5.52
C HIS A 132 -11.53 10.83 -6.52
N ASP A 133 -10.99 11.00 -7.72
CA ASP A 133 -10.88 9.92 -8.70
C ASP A 133 -9.59 10.03 -9.50
N ASP A 134 -9.09 8.89 -9.97
CA ASP A 134 -7.81 8.80 -10.68
C ASP A 134 -7.93 8.99 -12.20
N TRP A 135 -9.10 9.40 -12.70
CA TRP A 135 -9.38 9.55 -14.11
C TRP A 135 -9.54 11.02 -14.49
N ASP A 136 -10.75 11.57 -14.35
CA ASP A 136 -11.05 12.96 -14.65
C ASP A 136 -10.48 13.88 -13.55
N GLY A 137 -10.40 13.38 -12.31
CA GLY A 137 -9.85 14.07 -11.14
C GLY A 137 -8.33 13.94 -10.94
N VAL A 138 -7.60 13.32 -11.87
CA VAL A 138 -6.16 13.01 -11.70
C VAL A 138 -5.29 14.26 -11.44
N ASP A 139 -5.66 15.40 -12.03
CA ASP A 139 -4.89 16.64 -11.86
C ASP A 139 -4.98 17.15 -10.40
N GLU A 140 -6.08 16.86 -9.70
CA GLU A 140 -6.20 17.15 -8.26
C GLU A 140 -5.25 16.27 -7.44
N LEU A 141 -5.18 14.96 -7.74
CA LEU A 141 -4.30 14.02 -7.05
C LEU A 141 -2.82 14.42 -7.17
N LEU A 142 -2.42 14.91 -8.34
CA LEU A 142 -1.07 15.40 -8.58
C LEU A 142 -0.74 16.71 -7.86
N ASN A 143 -1.75 17.44 -7.38
CA ASN A 143 -1.64 18.77 -6.78
C ASN A 143 -2.28 18.84 -5.37
N LEU A 144 -2.34 17.71 -4.65
CA LEU A 144 -2.82 17.69 -3.27
C LEU A 144 -1.96 18.58 -2.34
N PRO A 145 -2.55 19.11 -1.25
CA PRO A 145 -1.86 19.99 -0.32
C PRO A 145 -0.57 19.40 0.26
N ASP A 146 0.44 20.24 0.51
CA ASP A 146 1.77 19.83 0.99
C ASP A 146 1.78 19.16 2.37
N ASP A 147 0.77 19.44 3.20
CA ASP A 147 0.53 18.84 4.52
C ASP A 147 -0.29 17.54 4.46
N SER A 148 -0.64 17.06 3.27
CA SER A 148 -1.23 15.73 3.09
C SER A 148 -0.18 14.65 3.39
N LEU A 149 -0.59 13.54 4.00
CA LEU A 149 0.32 12.40 4.27
C LEU A 149 1.00 11.93 2.98
N HIS A 150 2.24 11.44 3.07
CA HIS A 150 3.05 10.92 1.94
C HIS A 150 3.42 11.95 0.87
N ARG A 151 2.82 13.15 0.87
CA ARG A 151 2.97 14.15 -0.20
C ARG A 151 4.42 14.60 -0.40
N ASN A 152 5.18 14.70 0.68
CA ASN A 152 6.61 15.01 0.65
C ASN A 152 7.41 14.02 -0.21
N VAL A 153 7.08 12.73 -0.16
CA VAL A 153 7.72 11.68 -0.97
C VAL A 153 7.13 11.64 -2.38
N ASP A 154 5.81 11.69 -2.53
CA ASP A 154 5.14 11.74 -3.83
C ASP A 154 5.73 12.84 -4.72
N LYS A 155 5.96 14.04 -4.17
CA LYS A 155 6.56 15.17 -4.90
C LYS A 155 7.94 14.86 -5.44
N ILE A 156 8.78 14.15 -4.68
CA ILE A 156 10.14 13.77 -5.14
C ILE A 156 10.05 12.82 -6.33
N ILE A 157 9.17 11.83 -6.25
CA ILE A 157 8.99 10.82 -7.30
C ILE A 157 8.35 11.42 -8.55
N ILE A 158 7.29 12.22 -8.40
CA ILE A 158 6.64 12.94 -9.52
C ILE A 158 7.65 13.84 -10.23
N GLU A 159 8.45 14.59 -9.45
CA GLU A 159 9.45 15.49 -10.00
C GLU A 159 10.56 14.76 -10.76
N ALA A 160 10.94 13.54 -10.34
CA ALA A 160 11.88 12.71 -11.10
C ALA A 160 11.37 12.44 -12.54
N GLY A 161 10.08 12.17 -12.71
CA GLY A 161 9.44 12.03 -14.02
C GLY A 161 9.38 13.36 -14.79
N ARG A 162 9.06 14.47 -14.12
CA ARG A 162 8.93 15.79 -14.75
C ARG A 162 10.25 16.36 -15.28
N ARG A 163 11.37 16.07 -14.63
CA ARG A 163 12.70 16.52 -15.09
C ARG A 163 13.15 15.89 -16.40
N ALA A 164 12.74 14.65 -16.65
CA ALA A 164 13.15 13.89 -17.83
C ALA A 164 11.99 13.01 -18.34
N PRO A 165 10.89 13.61 -18.83
CA PRO A 165 9.65 12.88 -19.11
C PRO A 165 9.79 11.82 -20.20
N ASP A 166 10.79 11.93 -21.08
CA ASP A 166 11.10 10.95 -22.11
C ASP A 166 11.95 9.77 -21.60
N ALA A 167 12.71 9.96 -20.52
CA ALA A 167 13.61 8.96 -19.94
C ALA A 167 13.07 8.32 -18.64
N VAL A 168 12.17 9.00 -17.92
CA VAL A 168 11.63 8.52 -16.64
C VAL A 168 10.11 8.56 -16.71
N LYS A 169 9.50 7.38 -16.53
CA LYS A 169 8.06 7.15 -16.63
C LYS A 169 7.55 6.73 -15.26
N VAL A 170 6.78 7.60 -14.62
CA VAL A 170 6.33 7.41 -13.23
C VAL A 170 4.89 6.90 -13.19
N ALA A 171 4.65 5.90 -12.36
CA ALA A 171 3.32 5.52 -11.89
C ALA A 171 3.27 5.59 -10.36
N ILE A 172 2.38 6.41 -9.80
CA ILE A 172 2.07 6.43 -8.36
C ILE A 172 0.86 5.52 -8.15
N VAL A 173 0.98 4.56 -7.23
CA VAL A 173 -0.11 3.67 -6.85
C VAL A 173 -0.51 3.95 -5.41
N CYS A 174 -1.75 4.37 -5.21
CA CYS A 174 -2.34 4.72 -3.93
C CYS A 174 -3.37 3.68 -3.50
N PRO A 175 -2.96 2.65 -2.75
CA PRO A 175 -3.88 1.70 -2.15
C PRO A 175 -4.58 2.29 -0.90
N PRO A 176 -5.85 1.90 -0.64
CA PRO A 176 -6.59 2.33 0.54
C PRO A 176 -6.43 1.35 1.71
N THR A 177 -7.50 0.96 2.41
CA THR A 177 -7.39 -0.10 3.43
C THR A 177 -7.07 -1.42 2.75
N ILE A 178 -5.83 -1.89 2.91
CA ILE A 178 -5.37 -3.16 2.36
C ILE A 178 -5.63 -4.28 3.38
N TYR A 179 -6.05 -5.45 2.93
CA TYR A 179 -6.31 -6.60 3.80
C TYR A 179 -6.13 -7.94 3.07
N GLY A 180 -6.28 -9.03 3.83
CA GLY A 180 -6.15 -10.40 3.34
C GLY A 180 -4.76 -11.01 3.50
N PRO A 181 -4.63 -12.34 3.37
CA PRO A 181 -3.35 -13.02 3.53
C PRO A 181 -2.39 -12.68 2.39
N GLY A 182 -1.22 -12.13 2.74
CA GLY A 182 -0.12 -11.94 1.81
C GLY A 182 0.59 -13.25 1.47
N ARG A 183 1.22 -13.31 0.29
CA ARG A 183 1.93 -14.50 -0.23
C ARG A 183 3.44 -14.30 -0.31
N GLY A 184 3.92 -13.10 -0.01
CA GLY A 184 5.35 -12.77 -0.01
C GLY A 184 6.15 -13.51 1.07
N PRO A 185 7.50 -13.50 0.96
CA PRO A 185 8.40 -14.25 1.85
C PRO A 185 8.54 -13.66 3.27
N GLY A 186 8.02 -12.44 3.47
CA GLY A 186 8.16 -11.67 4.71
C GLY A 186 6.83 -11.49 5.46
N ASN A 187 6.46 -10.23 5.75
CA ASN A 187 5.21 -9.94 6.43
C ASN A 187 4.00 -10.30 5.55
N GLN A 188 3.08 -11.08 6.08
CA GLN A 188 1.86 -11.50 5.39
C GLN A 188 0.58 -10.94 6.04
N LYS A 189 0.72 -10.06 7.04
CA LYS A 189 -0.38 -9.51 7.83
C LYS A 189 -0.52 -8.00 7.62
N SER A 190 -1.75 -7.53 7.46
CA SER A 190 -2.07 -6.10 7.34
C SER A 190 -2.13 -5.40 8.71
N VAL A 191 -2.59 -4.15 8.70
CA VAL A 191 -2.49 -3.18 9.79
C VAL A 191 -3.86 -2.78 10.32
N GLN A 192 -4.66 -1.98 9.60
CA GLN A 192 -5.77 -1.21 10.21
C GLN A 192 -6.84 -2.08 10.88
N ALA A 193 -7.47 -3.00 10.14
CA ALA A 193 -8.51 -3.89 10.70
C ALA A 193 -7.95 -4.89 11.71
N TYR A 194 -6.70 -5.32 11.54
CA TYR A 194 -6.01 -6.24 12.44
C TYR A 194 -5.69 -5.56 13.79
N TRP A 195 -5.19 -4.33 13.77
CA TRP A 195 -4.99 -3.54 14.98
C TRP A 195 -6.31 -3.26 15.70
N PHE A 196 -7.40 -3.01 14.97
CA PHE A 196 -8.71 -2.82 15.59
C PHE A 196 -9.18 -4.10 16.29
N ALA A 197 -9.10 -5.25 15.62
CA ALA A 197 -9.41 -6.55 16.21
C ALA A 197 -8.55 -6.82 17.46
N ALA A 198 -7.24 -6.57 17.37
CA ALA A 198 -6.35 -6.70 18.50
C ALA A 198 -6.75 -5.80 19.69
N ALA A 199 -7.14 -4.55 19.41
CA ALA A 199 -7.60 -3.59 20.41
C ALA A 199 -8.91 -4.03 21.08
N VAL A 200 -9.89 -4.51 20.32
CA VAL A 200 -11.15 -5.05 20.84
C VAL A 200 -10.92 -6.24 21.76
N LEU A 201 -10.07 -7.19 21.34
CA LEU A 201 -9.72 -8.37 22.13
C LEU A 201 -9.00 -7.98 23.43
N LYS A 202 -8.02 -7.08 23.36
CA LYS A 202 -7.29 -6.56 24.52
C LYS A 202 -8.21 -5.84 25.51
N ARG A 203 -9.14 -5.02 25.00
CA ARG A 203 -10.14 -4.28 25.79
C ARG A 203 -11.25 -5.19 26.33
N LYS A 204 -11.44 -6.36 25.74
CA LYS A 204 -12.56 -7.30 25.98
C LYS A 204 -13.94 -6.67 25.74
N LYS A 205 -14.04 -5.62 24.93
CA LYS A 205 -15.30 -4.94 24.60
C LYS A 205 -15.16 -4.14 23.32
N GLY A 206 -16.13 -4.27 22.42
CA GLY A 206 -16.21 -3.49 21.18
C GLY A 206 -16.30 -1.98 21.43
N PHE A 207 -15.88 -1.18 20.46
CA PHE A 207 -15.97 0.28 20.54
C PHE A 207 -16.17 0.92 19.16
N LEU A 208 -16.59 2.19 19.14
CA LEU A 208 -16.65 3.03 17.94
C LEU A 208 -15.67 4.21 18.08
N VAL A 209 -15.13 4.67 16.96
CA VAL A 209 -14.44 5.98 16.90
C VAL A 209 -15.42 7.02 16.39
N GLY A 210 -15.67 8.06 17.20
CA GLY A 210 -16.68 9.07 16.91
C GLY A 210 -18.05 8.45 16.60
N GLU A 211 -18.71 8.94 15.55
CA GLU A 211 -19.99 8.40 15.08
C GLU A 211 -19.86 7.12 14.23
N GLY A 212 -18.63 6.73 13.87
CA GLY A 212 -18.35 5.59 13.00
C GLY A 212 -18.93 5.72 11.57
N LYS A 213 -19.17 6.94 11.09
CA LYS A 213 -19.71 7.25 9.76
C LYS A 213 -18.63 7.52 8.71
N ASN A 214 -17.36 7.52 9.11
CA ASN A 214 -16.24 7.72 8.22
C ASN A 214 -16.13 6.58 7.19
N VAL A 215 -15.79 6.95 5.95
CA VAL A 215 -15.77 6.03 4.81
C VAL A 215 -14.34 5.88 4.31
N TRP A 216 -13.93 4.63 4.11
CA TRP A 216 -12.70 4.29 3.40
C TRP A 216 -13.02 3.42 2.20
N HIS A 217 -12.06 3.27 1.29
CA HIS A 217 -12.11 2.22 0.29
C HIS A 217 -11.24 1.03 0.71
N GLN A 218 -11.44 -0.12 0.08
CA GLN A 218 -10.75 -1.35 0.46
C GLN A 218 -10.10 -2.01 -0.74
N ILE A 219 -9.02 -2.75 -0.52
CA ILE A 219 -8.46 -3.65 -1.55
C ILE A 219 -7.83 -4.88 -0.89
N HIS A 220 -8.06 -6.05 -1.48
CA HIS A 220 -7.34 -7.25 -1.05
C HIS A 220 -5.90 -7.20 -1.58
N VAL A 221 -4.89 -7.54 -0.77
CA VAL A 221 -3.47 -7.41 -1.14
C VAL A 221 -3.10 -8.15 -2.44
N GLN A 222 -3.78 -9.28 -2.69
CA GLN A 222 -3.59 -10.07 -3.90
C GLN A 222 -4.21 -9.45 -5.17
N ASP A 223 -5.28 -8.66 -5.03
CA ASP A 223 -5.80 -7.87 -6.15
C ASP A 223 -4.92 -6.64 -6.38
N LEU A 224 -4.43 -6.03 -5.29
CA LEU A 224 -3.49 -4.92 -5.36
C LEU A 224 -2.21 -5.32 -6.12
N SER A 225 -1.59 -6.45 -5.78
CA SER A 225 -0.37 -6.91 -6.46
C SER A 225 -0.59 -7.27 -7.93
N ASP A 226 -1.81 -7.66 -8.35
CA ASP A 226 -2.14 -7.82 -9.77
C ASP A 226 -2.09 -6.49 -10.52
N LEU A 227 -2.47 -5.36 -9.91
CA LEU A 227 -2.31 -4.03 -10.52
C LEU A 227 -0.82 -3.70 -10.73
N TYR A 228 0.02 -3.92 -9.72
CA TYR A 228 1.47 -3.71 -9.84
C TYR A 228 2.09 -4.59 -10.93
N ARG A 229 1.72 -5.87 -10.97
CA ARG A 229 2.17 -6.81 -12.01
C ARG A 229 1.79 -6.30 -13.40
N ARG A 230 0.55 -5.86 -13.61
CA ARG A 230 0.09 -5.29 -14.90
C ARG A 230 0.81 -4.00 -15.29
N LEU A 231 1.12 -3.13 -14.32
CA LEU A 231 1.96 -1.96 -14.57
C LEU A 231 3.38 -2.38 -14.99
N GLY A 232 3.92 -3.42 -14.37
CA GLY A 232 5.17 -4.07 -14.79
C GLY A 232 5.11 -4.61 -16.21
N ASP A 233 4.05 -5.36 -16.56
CA ASP A 233 3.84 -5.88 -17.93
C ASP A 233 3.82 -4.74 -18.95
N ALA A 234 3.09 -3.66 -18.64
CA ALA A 234 3.00 -2.48 -19.49
C ALA A 234 4.37 -1.80 -19.65
N ALA A 235 5.13 -1.64 -18.56
CA ALA A 235 6.48 -1.09 -18.57
C ALA A 235 7.44 -1.92 -19.45
N ALA A 236 7.44 -3.25 -19.28
CA ALA A 236 8.24 -4.16 -20.10
C ALA A 236 7.88 -4.09 -21.60
N ALA A 237 6.62 -3.78 -21.92
CA ALA A 237 6.13 -3.57 -23.28
C ALA A 237 6.32 -2.13 -23.81
N GLY A 238 7.12 -1.29 -23.14
CA GLY A 238 7.37 0.10 -23.57
C GLY A 238 6.25 1.08 -23.23
N GLY A 239 5.47 0.80 -22.18
CA GLY A 239 4.41 1.64 -21.64
C GLY A 239 3.01 1.06 -21.84
N GLY A 240 2.83 0.17 -22.82
CA GLY A 240 1.59 -0.55 -23.07
C GLY A 240 0.36 0.37 -23.12
N LYS A 241 -0.73 -0.07 -22.47
CA LYS A 241 -1.95 0.75 -22.31
C LYS A 241 -1.94 1.61 -21.04
N ALA A 242 -0.95 1.45 -20.17
CA ALA A 242 -0.81 2.26 -18.97
C ALA A 242 -0.54 3.73 -19.35
N THR A 243 -1.02 4.64 -18.52
CA THR A 243 -0.58 6.03 -18.53
C THR A 243 0.48 6.27 -17.46
N TRP A 244 1.32 7.27 -17.69
CA TRP A 244 2.50 7.56 -16.88
C TRP A 244 2.64 9.07 -16.66
N ASN A 245 3.52 9.48 -15.75
CA ASN A 245 3.81 10.87 -15.40
C ASN A 245 2.54 11.63 -14.97
N ASP A 246 2.17 12.73 -15.63
CA ASP A 246 1.00 13.54 -15.24
C ASP A 246 -0.34 12.82 -15.46
N LYS A 247 -0.34 11.61 -16.03
CA LYS A 247 -1.52 10.72 -16.03
C LYS A 247 -1.21 9.37 -15.37
N GLY A 248 -0.12 9.27 -14.63
CA GLY A 248 0.37 8.06 -13.97
C GLY A 248 -0.08 7.90 -12.52
N TYR A 249 -1.16 8.51 -12.08
CA TYR A 249 -1.67 8.33 -10.72
C TYR A 249 -2.79 7.29 -10.72
N TYR A 250 -2.66 6.23 -9.91
CA TYR A 250 -3.56 5.09 -9.85
C TYR A 250 -4.08 4.92 -8.43
N LEU A 251 -5.37 5.21 -8.22
CA LEU A 251 -6.05 4.75 -7.01
C LEU A 251 -6.31 3.25 -7.18
N ALA A 252 -6.15 2.46 -6.12
CA ALA A 252 -6.22 1.01 -6.21
C ALA A 252 -7.25 0.43 -5.23
N GLU A 253 -8.54 0.52 -5.59
CA GLU A 253 -9.65 0.08 -4.74
C GLU A 253 -10.62 -0.92 -5.38
N ASN A 254 -11.35 -1.62 -4.51
CA ASN A 254 -12.46 -2.53 -4.80
C ASN A 254 -13.66 -2.26 -3.87
N GLY A 255 -14.17 -1.03 -3.94
CA GLY A 255 -15.38 -0.57 -3.28
C GLY A 255 -15.13 0.18 -1.97
N PRO A 256 -16.10 1.01 -1.56
CA PRO A 256 -16.10 1.68 -0.26
C PRO A 256 -16.59 0.75 0.86
N PHE A 257 -16.28 1.12 2.10
CA PHE A 257 -16.90 0.60 3.32
C PHE A 257 -17.01 1.70 4.37
N VAL A 258 -17.95 1.53 5.31
CA VAL A 258 -18.10 2.41 6.47
C VAL A 258 -17.37 1.78 7.66
N TRP A 259 -16.50 2.54 8.32
CA TRP A 259 -15.69 2.02 9.42
C TRP A 259 -16.54 1.51 10.59
N GLY A 260 -17.63 2.18 10.93
CA GLY A 260 -18.55 1.71 11.96
C GLY A 260 -19.09 0.30 11.70
N ASP A 261 -19.28 -0.09 10.44
CA ASP A 261 -19.74 -1.44 10.09
C ASP A 261 -18.64 -2.48 10.32
N VAL A 262 -17.39 -2.16 9.97
CA VAL A 262 -16.22 -3.00 10.28
C VAL A 262 -16.02 -3.13 11.79
N GLN A 263 -16.13 -2.03 12.53
CA GLN A 263 -15.98 -2.00 13.99
C GLN A 263 -17.02 -2.90 14.68
N ARG A 264 -18.29 -2.78 14.27
CA ARG A 264 -19.39 -3.65 14.74
C ARG A 264 -19.19 -5.11 14.35
N ALA A 265 -18.78 -5.38 13.11
CA ALA A 265 -18.58 -6.74 12.64
C ALA A 265 -17.43 -7.44 13.38
N ILE A 266 -16.34 -6.75 13.71
CA ILE A 266 -15.25 -7.28 14.52
C ILE A 266 -15.73 -7.61 15.94
N ALA A 267 -16.47 -6.71 16.59
CA ALA A 267 -17.02 -6.96 17.93
C ALA A 267 -17.98 -8.17 17.93
N LYS A 268 -18.88 -8.25 16.95
CA LYS A 268 -19.78 -9.39 16.76
C LYS A 268 -19.02 -10.70 16.57
N ALA A 269 -18.01 -10.74 15.67
CA ALA A 269 -17.22 -11.93 15.43
C ALA A 269 -16.43 -12.38 16.66
N ALA A 270 -15.85 -11.44 17.42
CA ALA A 270 -15.15 -11.74 18.68
C ALA A 270 -16.10 -12.30 19.75
N TYR A 271 -17.32 -11.78 19.84
CA TYR A 271 -18.35 -12.29 20.75
C TYR A 271 -18.82 -13.71 20.37
N GLU A 272 -19.11 -13.96 19.10
CA GLU A 272 -19.51 -15.28 18.60
C GLU A 272 -18.43 -16.35 18.87
N LYS A 273 -17.17 -15.94 18.85
CA LYS A 273 -16.00 -16.76 19.21
C LYS A 273 -15.74 -16.84 20.73
N LYS A 274 -16.59 -16.25 21.56
CA LYS A 274 -16.49 -16.21 23.04
C LYS A 274 -15.21 -15.54 23.56
N LEU A 275 -14.62 -14.65 22.76
CA LEU A 275 -13.39 -13.93 23.11
C LEU A 275 -13.68 -12.65 23.91
N ILE A 276 -14.91 -12.11 23.79
CA ILE A 276 -15.41 -10.97 24.54
C ILE A 276 -16.84 -11.28 25.05
N PRO A 277 -17.34 -10.64 26.12
CA PRO A 277 -18.59 -11.00 26.78
C PRO A 277 -19.86 -10.44 26.12
N SER A 278 -19.74 -9.44 25.24
CA SER A 278 -20.87 -8.83 24.52
C SER A 278 -20.43 -8.37 23.11
N PRO A 279 -21.33 -8.42 22.09
CA PRO A 279 -21.06 -7.88 20.76
C PRO A 279 -21.26 -6.34 20.68
N ASP A 280 -21.77 -5.72 21.74
CA ASP A 280 -22.12 -4.31 21.74
C ASP A 280 -20.88 -3.42 21.55
N VAL A 281 -21.10 -2.30 20.86
CA VAL A 281 -20.10 -1.27 20.66
C VAL A 281 -20.59 0.03 21.29
N GLU A 282 -19.65 0.81 21.82
CA GLU A 282 -19.91 2.15 22.35
C GLU A 282 -18.84 3.11 21.81
N PRO A 283 -19.17 4.37 21.53
CA PRO A 283 -18.15 5.36 21.26
C PRO A 283 -17.24 5.52 22.49
N ILE A 284 -15.93 5.61 22.26
CA ILE A 284 -14.94 5.93 23.29
C ILE A 284 -14.24 7.24 22.96
N SER A 285 -13.61 7.87 23.95
CA SER A 285 -12.90 9.13 23.75
C SER A 285 -11.65 8.96 22.88
N ASP A 286 -11.24 10.05 22.22
CA ASP A 286 -10.02 10.09 21.41
C ASP A 286 -8.77 9.63 22.19
N ASP A 287 -8.68 9.98 23.47
CA ASP A 287 -7.57 9.56 24.33
C ASP A 287 -7.61 8.06 24.63
N GLU A 288 -8.79 7.46 24.78
CA GLU A 288 -8.93 6.01 24.93
C GLU A 288 -8.56 5.28 23.63
N VAL A 289 -8.94 5.82 22.47
CA VAL A 289 -8.50 5.27 21.17
C VAL A 289 -6.96 5.29 21.09
N LYS A 290 -6.33 6.43 21.38
CA LYS A 290 -4.86 6.59 21.35
C LYS A 290 -4.14 5.67 22.33
N LYS A 291 -4.73 5.42 23.52
CA LYS A 291 -4.19 4.46 24.50
C LYS A 291 -4.23 3.01 24.00
N LEU A 292 -5.22 2.66 23.17
CA LEU A 292 -5.31 1.33 22.55
C LEU A 292 -4.33 1.21 21.39
N ASN A 293 -4.22 2.24 20.56
CA ASN A 293 -3.27 2.35 19.46
C ASN A 293 -3.04 3.83 19.15
N GLU A 294 -1.79 4.28 19.16
CA GLU A 294 -1.44 5.69 18.93
C GLU A 294 -1.91 6.23 17.57
N PHE A 295 -2.01 5.34 16.56
CA PHE A 295 -2.51 5.64 15.22
C PHE A 295 -4.01 5.35 15.06
N GLY A 296 -4.73 4.96 16.12
CA GLY A 296 -6.11 4.48 16.05
C GLY A 296 -7.11 5.50 15.49
N LEU A 297 -6.92 6.79 15.78
CA LEU A 297 -7.77 7.85 15.22
C LEU A 297 -7.61 7.97 13.70
N TYR A 298 -6.37 7.97 13.21
CA TYR A 298 -6.11 7.90 11.78
C TYR A 298 -6.65 6.60 11.18
N ALA A 299 -6.30 5.45 11.76
CA ALA A 299 -6.60 4.14 11.19
C ALA A 299 -8.09 3.81 11.15
N TRP A 300 -8.89 4.27 12.12
CA TRP A 300 -10.28 3.83 12.29
C TRP A 300 -11.29 4.99 12.31
N GLY A 301 -10.81 6.23 12.44
CA GLY A 301 -11.64 7.43 12.54
C GLY A 301 -11.53 8.39 11.36
N SER A 302 -10.49 8.32 10.54
CA SER A 302 -10.37 9.18 9.35
C SER A 302 -11.27 8.70 8.20
N SER A 303 -11.49 9.54 7.20
CA SER A 303 -12.22 9.22 5.97
C SER A 303 -11.30 9.38 4.75
N SER A 304 -11.27 8.38 3.88
CA SER A 304 -10.42 8.35 2.67
C SER A 304 -11.21 7.85 1.47
N ARG A 305 -11.58 8.76 0.57
CA ARG A 305 -12.54 8.51 -0.51
C ARG A 305 -11.93 8.78 -1.87
N GLY A 306 -11.41 7.73 -2.50
CA GLY A 306 -10.83 7.80 -3.84
C GLY A 306 -11.32 6.66 -4.72
N TRP A 307 -11.88 6.98 -5.89
CA TRP A 307 -12.38 5.99 -6.85
C TRP A 307 -11.31 5.58 -7.87
N SER A 308 -11.17 4.28 -8.08
CA SER A 308 -10.28 3.72 -9.09
C SER A 308 -11.02 3.46 -10.39
N TYR A 309 -10.58 4.13 -11.44
CA TYR A 309 -11.03 3.92 -12.81
C TYR A 309 -9.87 3.59 -13.75
N ARG A 310 -8.71 4.22 -13.56
CA ARG A 310 -7.58 4.14 -14.49
C ARG A 310 -7.06 2.72 -14.67
N GLY A 311 -6.77 2.02 -13.58
CA GLY A 311 -6.31 0.62 -13.64
C GLY A 311 -7.34 -0.31 -14.30
N LYS A 312 -8.63 -0.13 -13.97
CA LYS A 312 -9.73 -0.92 -14.51
C LYS A 312 -9.90 -0.72 -16.02
N LYS A 313 -9.91 0.55 -16.47
CA LYS A 313 -10.12 0.92 -17.88
C LYS A 313 -8.92 0.58 -18.77
N LEU A 314 -7.70 0.82 -18.30
CA LEU A 314 -6.50 0.72 -19.15
C LEU A 314 -5.84 -0.66 -19.12
N LEU A 315 -5.84 -1.32 -17.97
CA LEU A 315 -5.08 -2.54 -17.73
C LEU A 315 -5.95 -3.79 -17.64
N GLY A 316 -7.27 -3.65 -17.76
CA GLY A 316 -8.22 -4.74 -17.52
C GLY A 316 -8.10 -5.31 -16.11
N TRP A 317 -7.66 -4.48 -15.16
CA TRP A 317 -7.55 -4.86 -13.75
C TRP A 317 -8.95 -5.01 -13.16
N SER A 318 -9.26 -6.20 -12.65
CA SER A 318 -10.59 -6.55 -12.15
C SER A 318 -10.46 -7.27 -10.81
N PRO A 319 -10.36 -6.52 -9.70
CA PRO A 319 -10.33 -7.08 -8.36
C PRO A 319 -11.51 -8.03 -8.10
N ASN A 320 -11.25 -9.18 -7.49
CA ASN A 320 -12.27 -10.21 -7.28
C ASN A 320 -12.14 -11.00 -5.98
N LYS A 321 -11.17 -10.67 -5.13
CA LYS A 321 -11.01 -11.33 -3.84
C LYS A 321 -12.15 -10.93 -2.88
N PRO A 322 -12.39 -11.74 -1.83
CA PRO A 322 -13.41 -11.44 -0.83
C PRO A 322 -13.22 -10.07 -0.21
N SER A 323 -14.32 -9.44 0.20
CA SER A 323 -14.32 -8.13 0.87
C SER A 323 -13.68 -8.18 2.27
N LEU A 324 -13.38 -7.00 2.85
CA LEU A 324 -12.87 -6.92 4.21
C LEU A 324 -13.85 -7.53 5.22
N LEU A 325 -15.14 -7.20 5.07
CA LEU A 325 -16.20 -7.70 5.95
C LEU A 325 -16.27 -9.24 5.94
N GLU A 326 -16.12 -9.86 4.77
CA GLU A 326 -16.10 -11.32 4.65
C GLU A 326 -14.90 -11.96 5.36
N LEU A 327 -13.76 -11.26 5.44
CA LEU A 327 -12.54 -11.75 6.11
C LEU A 327 -12.46 -11.43 7.60
N ILE A 328 -13.39 -10.65 8.17
CA ILE A 328 -13.38 -10.28 9.59
C ILE A 328 -13.29 -11.49 10.53
N PRO A 329 -14.06 -12.58 10.36
CA PRO A 329 -13.95 -13.74 11.25
C PRO A 329 -12.52 -14.30 11.31
N SER A 330 -11.85 -14.41 10.16
CA SER A 330 -10.46 -14.88 10.09
C SER A 330 -9.46 -13.86 10.66
N ILE A 331 -9.70 -12.56 10.50
CA ILE A 331 -8.88 -11.51 11.12
C ILE A 331 -8.93 -11.63 12.65
N VAL A 332 -10.13 -11.85 13.21
CA VAL A 332 -10.30 -12.06 14.65
C VAL A 332 -9.57 -13.31 15.12
N ASP A 333 -9.63 -14.43 14.37
CA ASP A 333 -8.88 -15.65 14.71
C ASP A 333 -7.37 -15.43 14.73
N ILE A 334 -6.84 -14.71 13.73
CA ILE A 334 -5.41 -14.39 13.63
C ILE A 334 -4.96 -13.59 14.85
N GLU A 335 -5.71 -12.56 15.25
CA GLU A 335 -5.35 -11.72 16.40
C GLU A 335 -5.58 -12.41 17.74
N ALA A 336 -6.61 -13.26 17.86
CA ALA A 336 -6.83 -14.07 19.05
C ALA A 336 -5.66 -15.02 19.30
N LYS A 337 -5.20 -15.72 18.25
CA LYS A 337 -4.02 -16.58 18.32
C LYS A 337 -2.75 -15.79 18.66
N ALA A 338 -2.57 -14.61 18.06
CA ALA A 338 -1.42 -13.75 18.35
C ALA A 338 -1.37 -13.27 19.82
N GLN A 339 -2.54 -13.18 20.48
CA GLN A 339 -2.66 -12.81 21.88
C GLN A 339 -2.74 -14.01 22.84
N GLY A 340 -2.65 -15.25 22.34
CA GLY A 340 -2.76 -16.47 23.16
C GLY A 340 -4.16 -16.72 23.73
N LEU A 341 -5.20 -16.22 23.06
CA LEU A 341 -6.60 -16.40 23.45
C LEU A 341 -7.27 -17.61 22.77
N ALA A 342 -6.67 -18.14 21.70
CA ALA A 342 -7.17 -19.24 20.88
C ALA A 342 -6.04 -20.16 20.40
#